data_AF-F4PEQ6-F1
#
_entry.id   AF-F4PEQ6-F1
#
_cell.length_a   1.000
_cell.length_b   1.000
_cell.length_c   1.000
_cell.angle_alpha   90.00
_cell.angle_beta   90.00
_cell.angle_gamma   90.00
#
_symmetry.space_group_name_H-M   'P 1'
#
loop_
_entity.id
_entity.type
_entity.pdbx_description
1 polymer ?
#
loop_
_entity_poly.entity_id
_entity_poly.type
_entity_poly.pdbx_seq_one_letter_code
_entity_poly.pdbx_strand_id
1 'polypeptide(L)'
;MHALIELQTKIKPLEEMYAFDIFHSAALSAADVAAKPIVLLMGQYSVGKTTFIKHLLGREYLGAHIGPEPTTDRFIAIMDGPERTIPGNAAAVSTDLPFTALSHFGVSFLNKFQVSQAPVPALDNVILIDTPGILSGEKQRIGRAYDFPQVIEWFAQRADMILLLFDAHKLDISDEFKEAIMTLRGHDDKIRVVLNKADMITGQQLMRVYGALMWSLGKVMQTPEVSRVYIGSFWDQPMQNRDCELLLKAEQKDLFNDIKCLPRNATIRKINEIVKRARMVQVHALIVSHLREEMPSFFGKETKQNDLLKNLGIEFQKIQRLHQLSPGDFPNPDRYRERLAEFKLKKFPKLDKKSMQLIMDALGNDLPNLMRQIPEAPQILPTHIQNPFAFAASEDLLGGSPNGAPSEIEMYDYQCIDRKPYVDQFKALAGSGGDRLAGPALKHVFEATGLDMVSLAKIWTLADWTRDGYLDTDEFVVAMHLCEVKKRGWVAELPATLPDTLHPKHQI
;
A
#
# COMPACT_ATOMS: atom_id res chain seq x y z
N MET A 1 1.43 15.23 -16.94
CA MET A 1 0.09 15.82 -16.74
C MET A 1 -0.51 16.35 -18.04
N HIS A 2 0.16 17.24 -18.80
CA HIS A 2 -0.35 17.73 -20.10
C HIS A 2 -0.73 16.60 -21.09
N ALA A 3 0.11 15.57 -21.23
CA ALA A 3 -0.19 14.42 -22.09
C ALA A 3 -1.45 13.62 -21.65
N LEU A 4 -1.75 13.56 -20.35
CA LEU A 4 -2.96 12.90 -19.83
C LEU A 4 -4.22 13.70 -20.18
N ILE A 5 -4.15 15.03 -20.07
CA ILE A 5 -5.23 15.93 -20.47
C ILE A 5 -5.44 15.83 -21.99
N GLU A 6 -4.36 15.80 -22.78
CA GLU A 6 -4.44 15.63 -24.23
C GLU A 6 -5.11 14.29 -24.61
N LEU A 7 -4.71 13.18 -23.98
CA LEU A 7 -5.35 11.88 -24.16
C LEU A 7 -6.86 11.93 -23.87
N GLN A 8 -7.26 12.61 -22.80
CA GLN A 8 -8.66 12.80 -22.46
C GLN A 8 -9.42 13.65 -23.50
N THR A 9 -8.80 14.70 -24.03
CA THR A 9 -9.42 15.51 -25.10
C THR A 9 -9.66 14.71 -26.39
N LYS A 10 -8.89 13.65 -26.64
CA LYS A 10 -9.11 12.74 -27.78
C LYS A 10 -10.28 11.77 -27.54
N ILE A 11 -10.60 11.45 -26.29
CA ILE A 11 -11.69 10.52 -25.92
C ILE A 11 -13.05 11.24 -25.84
N LYS A 12 -13.06 12.46 -25.27
CA LYS A 12 -14.28 13.23 -24.96
C LYS A 12 -15.28 13.38 -26.13
N PRO A 13 -14.87 13.65 -27.39
CA PRO A 13 -15.82 13.79 -28.49
C PRO A 13 -16.67 12.54 -28.74
N LEU A 14 -16.09 11.35 -28.57
CA LEU A 14 -16.80 10.08 -28.71
C LEU A 14 -17.75 9.81 -27.55
N GLU A 15 -17.37 10.22 -26.34
CA GLU A 15 -18.23 10.10 -25.16
C GLU A 15 -19.52 10.90 -25.33
N GLU A 16 -19.38 12.18 -25.72
CA GLU A 16 -20.51 13.08 -25.93
C GLU A 16 -21.38 12.63 -27.11
N MET A 17 -20.75 12.21 -28.22
CA MET A 17 -21.46 11.79 -29.43
C MET A 17 -22.35 10.56 -29.20
N TYR A 18 -21.92 9.62 -28.38
CA TYR A 18 -22.63 8.36 -28.12
C TYR A 18 -23.28 8.29 -26.73
N ALA A 19 -23.38 9.41 -26.02
CA ALA A 19 -23.99 9.53 -24.69
C ALA A 19 -23.43 8.52 -23.67
N PHE A 20 -22.11 8.34 -23.68
CA PHE A 20 -21.40 7.31 -22.91
C PHE A 20 -21.64 7.41 -21.39
N ASP A 21 -21.79 8.63 -20.87
CA ASP A 21 -22.06 8.96 -19.48
C ASP A 21 -23.38 8.38 -18.94
N ILE A 22 -24.35 8.11 -19.81
CA ILE A 22 -25.61 7.45 -19.43
C ILE A 22 -25.39 5.95 -19.22
N PHE A 23 -24.49 5.36 -20.02
CA PHE A 23 -24.19 3.93 -20.00
C PHE A 23 -23.09 3.55 -19.00
N HIS A 24 -22.25 4.50 -18.61
CA HIS A 24 -21.09 4.29 -17.75
C HIS A 24 -20.95 5.40 -16.70
N SER A 25 -19.81 5.50 -16.02
CA SER A 25 -19.52 6.61 -15.10
C SER A 25 -19.20 7.90 -15.86
N ALA A 26 -19.49 9.05 -15.23
CA ALA A 26 -19.12 10.36 -15.75
C ALA A 26 -17.62 10.45 -16.07
N ALA A 27 -17.25 11.28 -17.04
CA ALA A 27 -15.86 11.54 -17.37
C ALA A 27 -15.13 12.15 -16.16
N LEU A 28 -13.86 11.79 -15.98
CA LEU A 28 -12.99 12.50 -15.04
C LEU A 28 -12.97 13.98 -15.46
N SER A 29 -13.08 14.91 -14.53
CA SER A 29 -12.86 16.32 -14.86
C SER A 29 -11.37 16.59 -15.10
N ALA A 30 -11.03 17.68 -15.77
CA ALA A 30 -9.63 18.10 -15.88
C ALA A 30 -8.99 18.31 -14.50
N ALA A 31 -9.78 18.76 -13.51
CA ALA A 31 -9.37 18.88 -12.12
C ALA A 31 -9.08 17.51 -11.48
N ASP A 32 -9.88 16.47 -11.76
CA ASP A 32 -9.62 15.10 -11.26
C ASP A 32 -8.31 14.53 -11.84
N VAL A 33 -8.06 14.78 -13.13
CA VAL A 33 -6.83 14.36 -13.80
C VAL A 33 -5.61 15.10 -13.23
N ALA A 34 -5.73 16.40 -13.02
CA ALA A 34 -4.66 17.25 -12.47
C ALA A 34 -4.48 17.12 -10.94
N ALA A 35 -5.46 16.57 -10.23
CA ALA A 35 -5.43 16.45 -8.78
C ALA A 35 -4.19 15.71 -8.31
N LYS A 36 -3.56 16.23 -7.24
CA LYS A 36 -2.52 15.49 -6.51
C LYS A 36 -3.14 14.22 -5.90
N PRO A 37 -2.35 13.15 -5.72
CA PRO A 37 -2.81 11.92 -5.10
C PRO A 37 -3.50 12.14 -3.77
N ILE A 38 -4.60 11.41 -3.53
CA ILE A 38 -5.38 11.54 -2.30
C ILE A 38 -5.05 10.40 -1.33
N VAL A 39 -4.68 10.74 -0.08
CA VAL A 39 -4.57 9.81 1.04
C VAL A 39 -5.79 9.99 1.94
N LEU A 40 -6.66 8.98 1.97
CA LEU A 40 -7.85 8.96 2.81
C LEU A 40 -7.55 8.29 4.15
N LEU A 41 -7.76 8.99 5.27
CA LEU A 41 -7.57 8.41 6.60
C LEU A 41 -8.93 8.02 7.19
N MET A 42 -9.12 6.73 7.47
CA MET A 42 -10.32 6.20 8.11
C MET A 42 -9.98 5.51 9.41
N GLY A 43 -10.93 5.52 10.34
CA GLY A 43 -10.79 4.84 11.62
C GLY A 43 -11.75 5.37 12.66
N GLN A 44 -11.95 4.59 13.71
CA GLN A 44 -12.84 4.95 14.79
C GLN A 44 -12.40 6.21 15.55
N TYR A 45 -13.25 6.64 16.46
CA TYR A 45 -12.95 7.75 17.34
C TYR A 45 -11.68 7.48 18.18
N SER A 46 -10.86 8.52 18.41
CA SER A 46 -9.64 8.49 19.23
C SER A 46 -8.47 7.61 18.75
N VAL A 47 -8.54 7.00 17.55
CA VAL A 47 -7.41 6.18 16.99
C VAL A 47 -6.20 6.99 16.53
N GLY A 48 -6.29 8.33 16.51
CA GLY A 48 -5.16 9.22 16.21
C GLY A 48 -5.01 9.69 14.76
N LYS A 49 -6.08 9.78 13.97
CA LYS A 49 -6.05 10.31 12.57
C LYS A 49 -5.47 11.72 12.46
N THR A 50 -6.07 12.67 13.18
CA THR A 50 -5.62 14.08 13.23
C THR A 50 -4.18 14.19 13.78
N THR A 51 -3.83 13.38 14.79
CA THR A 51 -2.45 13.33 15.34
C THR A 51 -1.45 12.78 14.32
N PHE A 52 -1.81 11.72 13.59
CA PHE A 52 -1.00 11.16 12.52
C PHE A 52 -0.68 12.21 11.46
N ILE A 53 -1.70 12.97 11.03
CA ILE A 53 -1.52 14.04 10.05
C ILE A 53 -0.60 15.13 10.60
N LYS A 54 -0.85 15.60 11.83
CA LYS A 54 0.01 16.60 12.49
C LYS A 54 1.47 16.14 12.52
N HIS A 55 1.70 14.89 12.87
CA HIS A 55 3.03 14.29 12.91
C HIS A 55 3.67 14.19 11.52
N LEU A 56 2.92 13.78 10.50
CA LEU A 56 3.38 13.76 9.11
C LEU A 56 3.75 15.15 8.58
N LEU A 57 2.98 16.18 8.96
CA LEU A 57 3.21 17.57 8.56
C LEU A 57 4.30 18.26 9.39
N GLY A 58 4.65 17.71 10.56
CA GLY A 58 5.50 18.36 11.55
C GLY A 58 4.88 19.61 12.19
N ARG A 59 3.59 19.87 11.95
CA ARG A 59 2.84 21.02 12.47
C ARG A 59 1.35 20.77 12.44
N GLU A 60 0.61 21.58 13.20
CA GLU A 60 -0.85 21.58 13.16
C GLU A 60 -1.37 22.33 11.91
N TYR A 61 -2.48 21.82 11.35
CA TYR A 61 -3.19 22.41 10.22
C TYR A 61 -4.47 23.12 10.70
N LEU A 62 -4.96 24.06 9.91
CA LEU A 62 -6.14 24.85 10.28
C LEU A 62 -7.40 23.97 10.30
N GLY A 63 -8.16 24.06 11.38
CA GLY A 63 -9.36 23.23 11.61
C GLY A 63 -9.06 21.87 12.25
N ALA A 64 -7.81 21.56 12.59
CA ALA A 64 -7.49 20.42 13.44
C ALA A 64 -8.10 20.62 14.82
N HIS A 65 -8.72 19.58 15.36
CA HIS A 65 -9.20 19.52 16.74
C HIS A 65 -8.73 18.21 17.35
N ILE A 66 -7.76 18.28 18.26
CA ILE A 66 -7.24 17.10 18.98
C ILE A 66 -7.76 17.16 20.41
N GLY A 67 -8.60 16.18 20.80
CA GLY A 67 -9.08 16.06 22.17
C GLY A 67 -9.67 14.67 22.47
N PRO A 68 -9.86 14.34 23.75
CA PRO A 68 -10.38 13.04 24.21
C PRO A 68 -11.89 12.86 24.01
N GLU A 69 -12.61 13.93 23.65
CA GLU A 69 -14.03 13.92 23.25
C GLU A 69 -14.21 14.03 21.70
N PRO A 70 -15.34 13.59 21.11
CA PRO A 70 -15.62 13.67 19.67
C PRO A 70 -15.34 15.05 19.08
N THR A 71 -14.13 15.24 18.54
CA THR A 71 -13.55 16.57 18.25
C THR A 71 -13.58 16.89 16.76
N THR A 72 -13.36 15.90 15.89
CA THR A 72 -13.48 16.05 14.44
C THR A 72 -14.83 15.51 13.96
N ASP A 73 -15.77 16.42 13.66
CA ASP A 73 -17.09 16.12 13.08
C ASP A 73 -17.17 16.46 11.58
N ARG A 74 -16.05 16.88 10.99
CA ARG A 74 -15.93 17.33 9.59
C ARG A 74 -14.96 16.47 8.81
N PHE A 75 -15.20 16.37 7.51
CA PHE A 75 -14.19 15.97 6.54
C PHE A 75 -13.30 17.18 6.24
N ILE A 76 -11.99 17.01 6.39
CA ILE A 76 -11.02 18.07 6.15
C ILE A 76 -10.06 17.62 5.05
N ALA A 77 -10.12 18.29 3.91
CA ALA A 77 -9.15 18.13 2.84
C ALA A 77 -7.96 19.06 3.09
N ILE A 78 -6.81 18.47 3.45
CA ILE A 78 -5.58 19.19 3.74
C ILE A 78 -4.69 19.15 2.50
N MET A 79 -4.34 20.32 1.98
CA MET A 79 -3.60 20.44 0.74
C MET A 79 -2.67 21.65 0.74
N ASP A 80 -1.75 21.67 -0.21
CA ASP A 80 -0.87 22.80 -0.43
C ASP A 80 -1.64 24.05 -0.89
N GLY A 81 -1.11 25.22 -0.55
CA GLY A 81 -1.68 26.52 -0.86
C GLY A 81 -1.39 27.58 0.22
N PRO A 82 -1.91 28.81 0.04
CA PRO A 82 -1.79 29.85 1.05
C PRO A 82 -2.47 29.42 2.34
N GLU A 83 -1.93 29.83 3.49
CA GLU A 83 -2.45 29.44 4.80
C GLU A 83 -3.87 30.00 5.03
N ARG A 84 -4.90 29.15 4.82
CA ARG A 84 -6.32 29.52 4.94
C ARG A 84 -7.23 28.29 5.04
N THR A 85 -8.49 28.53 5.42
CA THR A 85 -9.57 27.54 5.32
C THR A 85 -10.59 27.95 4.26
N ILE A 86 -11.16 26.97 3.56
CA ILE A 86 -12.22 27.17 2.58
C ILE A 86 -13.42 26.29 2.98
N PRO A 87 -14.61 26.88 3.24
CA PRO A 87 -15.82 26.13 3.55
C PRO A 87 -16.25 25.22 2.39
N GLY A 88 -16.87 24.07 2.69
CA GLY A 88 -17.24 23.08 1.68
C GLY A 88 -18.15 23.60 0.57
N ASN A 89 -19.09 24.51 0.87
CA ASN A 89 -19.94 25.14 -0.15
C ASN A 89 -19.13 25.94 -1.18
N ALA A 90 -18.09 26.64 -0.73
CA ALA A 90 -17.19 27.38 -1.62
C ALA A 90 -16.24 26.43 -2.38
N ALA A 91 -15.76 25.38 -1.71
CA ALA A 91 -14.92 24.36 -2.35
C ALA A 91 -15.65 23.62 -3.48
N ALA A 92 -16.94 23.35 -3.31
CA ALA A 92 -17.77 22.64 -4.30
C ALA A 92 -18.12 23.46 -5.56
N VAL A 93 -17.88 24.78 -5.55
CA VAL A 93 -18.07 25.65 -6.75
C VAL A 93 -16.74 26.09 -7.37
N SER A 94 -15.62 25.85 -6.70
CA SER A 94 -14.29 26.24 -7.17
C SER A 94 -13.79 25.30 -8.27
N THR A 95 -13.55 25.83 -9.47
CA THR A 95 -12.96 25.05 -10.59
C THR A 95 -11.52 24.64 -10.35
N ASP A 96 -10.81 25.35 -9.46
CA ASP A 96 -9.40 25.10 -9.15
C ASP A 96 -9.21 23.94 -8.15
N LEU A 97 -10.31 23.41 -7.57
CA LEU A 97 -10.28 22.37 -6.55
C LEU A 97 -10.97 21.10 -7.06
N PRO A 98 -10.45 19.89 -6.73
CA PRO A 98 -11.02 18.62 -7.17
C PRO A 98 -12.25 18.19 -6.35
N PHE A 99 -13.06 19.15 -5.89
CA PHE A 99 -14.17 18.91 -4.95
C PHE A 99 -15.53 19.37 -5.50
N THR A 100 -15.59 19.80 -6.77
CA THR A 100 -16.83 20.29 -7.40
C THR A 100 -17.94 19.24 -7.41
N ALA A 101 -17.58 17.98 -7.64
CA ALA A 101 -18.51 16.87 -7.63
C ALA A 101 -19.13 16.59 -6.25
N LEU A 102 -18.57 17.09 -5.14
CA LEU A 102 -19.18 16.93 -3.80
C LEU A 102 -20.53 17.67 -3.66
N SER A 103 -20.85 18.57 -4.59
CA SER A 103 -22.13 19.28 -4.61
C SER A 103 -23.36 18.35 -4.66
N HIS A 104 -23.21 17.14 -5.21
CA HIS A 104 -24.30 16.16 -5.29
C HIS A 104 -24.76 15.63 -3.92
N PHE A 105 -23.91 15.72 -2.88
CA PHE A 105 -24.28 15.32 -1.51
C PHE A 105 -25.10 16.39 -0.78
N GLY A 106 -25.24 17.58 -1.38
CA GLY A 106 -26.06 18.67 -0.88
C GLY A 106 -25.44 19.43 0.30
N VAL A 107 -26.15 20.49 0.69
CA VAL A 107 -25.69 21.49 1.68
C VAL A 107 -25.40 20.88 3.05
N SER A 108 -26.19 19.88 3.47
CA SER A 108 -26.01 19.20 4.76
C SER A 108 -24.62 18.59 4.91
N PHE A 109 -24.11 17.94 3.84
CA PHE A 109 -22.76 17.41 3.82
C PHE A 109 -21.71 18.52 3.64
N LEU A 110 -21.93 19.46 2.73
CA LEU A 110 -20.97 20.54 2.45
C LEU A 110 -20.70 21.42 3.68
N ASN A 111 -21.68 21.57 4.58
CA ASN A 111 -21.49 22.22 5.89
C ASN A 111 -20.57 21.45 6.85
N LYS A 112 -20.35 20.16 6.57
CA LYS A 112 -19.44 19.25 7.29
C LYS A 112 -18.18 18.91 6.47
N PHE A 113 -17.93 19.63 5.38
CA PHE A 113 -16.71 19.54 4.59
C PHE A 113 -15.93 20.86 4.65
N GLN A 114 -14.61 20.78 4.69
CA GLN A 114 -13.72 21.94 4.71
C GLN A 114 -12.42 21.62 3.98
N VAL A 115 -11.84 22.61 3.31
CA VAL A 115 -10.46 22.54 2.81
C VAL A 115 -9.56 23.36 3.73
N SER A 116 -8.43 22.79 4.12
CA SER A 116 -7.36 23.43 4.89
C SER A 116 -6.13 23.53 4.00
N GLN A 117 -5.72 24.75 3.66
CA GLN A 117 -4.54 24.99 2.86
C GLN A 117 -3.38 25.43 3.74
N ALA A 118 -2.20 24.86 3.49
CA ALA A 118 -0.97 25.25 4.18
C ALA A 118 0.25 25.06 3.27
N PRO A 119 1.22 25.99 3.27
CA PRO A 119 2.43 25.87 2.46
C PRO A 119 3.44 24.95 3.16
N VAL A 120 3.23 23.64 3.08
CA VAL A 120 4.05 22.62 3.75
C VAL A 120 4.61 21.66 2.70
N PRO A 121 5.93 21.38 2.68
CA PRO A 121 6.55 20.52 1.67
C PRO A 121 5.94 19.11 1.58
N ALA A 122 5.43 18.58 2.69
CA ALA A 122 4.73 17.30 2.73
C ALA A 122 3.45 17.28 1.86
N LEU A 123 2.84 18.44 1.59
CA LEU A 123 1.63 18.61 0.79
C LEU A 123 1.92 18.99 -0.68
N ASP A 124 3.21 19.14 -1.05
CA ASP A 124 3.63 19.45 -2.41
C ASP A 124 3.11 18.42 -3.41
N ASN A 125 2.97 17.16 -2.98
CA ASN A 125 2.66 16.06 -3.86
C ASN A 125 1.47 15.19 -3.45
N VAL A 126 0.79 15.49 -2.33
CA VAL A 126 -0.38 14.72 -1.87
C VAL A 126 -1.45 15.63 -1.27
N ILE A 127 -2.68 15.15 -1.26
CA ILE A 127 -3.81 15.70 -0.51
C ILE A 127 -4.15 14.70 0.58
N LEU A 128 -4.25 15.14 1.83
CA LEU A 128 -4.65 14.30 2.96
C LEU A 128 -6.13 14.57 3.27
N ILE A 129 -6.93 13.53 3.43
CA ILE A 129 -8.33 13.65 3.84
C ILE A 129 -8.46 13.12 5.26
N ASP A 130 -8.62 14.01 6.23
CA ASP A 130 -9.00 13.64 7.59
C ASP A 130 -10.51 13.42 7.64
N THR A 131 -10.95 12.21 8.00
CA THR A 131 -12.38 11.91 8.14
C THR A 131 -12.82 12.06 9.59
N PRO A 132 -14.12 12.35 9.83
CA PRO A 132 -14.70 12.22 11.16
C PRO A 132 -14.41 10.86 11.78
N GLY A 133 -14.29 10.81 13.11
CA GLY A 133 -14.20 9.54 13.83
C GLY A 133 -15.45 8.69 13.63
N ILE A 134 -15.28 7.44 13.20
CA ILE A 134 -16.40 6.50 13.12
C ILE A 134 -16.80 6.12 14.55
N LEU A 135 -18.08 6.31 14.86
CA LEU A 135 -18.60 6.17 16.21
C LEU A 135 -18.98 4.71 16.46
N SER A 136 -18.97 4.32 17.73
CA SER A 136 -19.39 3.00 18.19
C SER A 136 -20.83 3.08 18.73
N GLY A 137 -21.82 2.73 17.92
CA GLY A 137 -23.21 2.49 18.36
C GLY A 137 -24.30 3.30 17.63
N GLU A 138 -25.52 2.73 17.58
CA GLU A 138 -26.66 3.25 16.81
C GLU A 138 -27.14 4.65 17.22
N LYS A 139 -27.06 5.01 18.51
CA LYS A 139 -27.57 6.31 19.01
C LYS A 139 -26.84 7.52 18.43
N GLN A 140 -25.64 7.34 17.90
CA GLN A 140 -24.84 8.40 17.30
C GLN A 140 -24.90 8.40 15.75
N ARG A 141 -25.37 7.32 15.11
CA ARG A 141 -25.72 7.33 13.67
C ARG A 141 -26.80 8.38 13.36
N ILE A 142 -27.70 8.62 14.32
CA ILE A 142 -28.85 9.54 14.22
C ILE A 142 -28.41 11.02 14.11
N GLY A 143 -27.15 11.36 14.41
CA GLY A 143 -26.64 12.74 14.39
C GLY A 143 -26.15 13.27 13.04
N ARG A 144 -25.97 12.40 12.02
CA ARG A 144 -25.47 12.85 10.70
C ARG A 144 -26.63 13.16 9.76
N ALA A 145 -26.65 14.38 9.24
CA ALA A 145 -27.62 14.83 8.23
C ALA A 145 -27.21 14.45 6.79
N TYR A 146 -26.31 13.47 6.62
CA TYR A 146 -25.78 13.02 5.33
C TYR A 146 -25.42 11.53 5.39
N ASP A 147 -25.40 10.87 4.23
CA ASP A 147 -25.04 9.46 4.10
C ASP A 147 -23.52 9.30 4.16
N PHE A 148 -23.01 8.86 5.31
CA PHE A 148 -21.58 8.69 5.54
C PHE A 148 -20.96 7.57 4.69
N PRO A 149 -21.52 6.35 4.60
CA PRO A 149 -21.03 5.31 3.70
C PRO A 149 -20.87 5.77 2.25
N GLN A 150 -21.86 6.48 1.68
CA GLN A 150 -21.76 6.98 0.30
C GLN A 150 -20.65 8.03 0.12
N VAL A 151 -20.44 8.91 1.10
CA VAL A 151 -19.33 9.87 1.07
C VAL A 151 -17.98 9.15 1.13
N ILE A 152 -17.85 8.15 1.99
CA ILE A 152 -16.63 7.33 2.08
C ILE A 152 -16.36 6.60 0.77
N GLU A 153 -17.37 5.99 0.16
CA GLU A 153 -17.25 5.33 -1.14
C GLU A 153 -16.76 6.32 -2.21
N TRP A 154 -17.32 7.53 -2.23
CA TRP A 154 -16.92 8.58 -3.19
C TRP A 154 -15.45 8.98 -3.04
N PHE A 155 -14.96 9.12 -1.79
CA PHE A 155 -13.55 9.40 -1.53
C PHE A 155 -12.68 8.19 -1.85
N ALA A 156 -13.10 6.96 -1.53
CA ALA A 156 -12.34 5.74 -1.79
C ALA A 156 -12.11 5.50 -3.30
N GLN A 157 -13.11 5.81 -4.13
CA GLN A 157 -12.98 5.76 -5.59
C GLN A 157 -11.86 6.68 -6.10
N ARG A 158 -11.71 7.86 -5.49
CA ARG A 158 -10.72 8.90 -5.87
C ARG A 158 -9.42 8.81 -5.10
N ALA A 159 -9.39 8.10 -3.98
CA ALA A 159 -8.21 7.93 -3.16
C ALA A 159 -7.17 7.11 -3.91
N ASP A 160 -5.93 7.47 -3.67
CA ASP A 160 -4.73 6.78 -4.11
C ASP A 160 -4.18 5.86 -3.02
N MET A 161 -4.49 6.16 -1.77
CA MET A 161 -4.18 5.33 -0.61
C MET A 161 -5.29 5.51 0.42
N ILE A 162 -5.69 4.42 1.06
CA ILE A 162 -6.67 4.43 2.13
C ILE A 162 -5.99 3.87 3.38
N LEU A 163 -5.75 4.73 4.37
CA LEU A 163 -5.17 4.35 5.66
C LEU A 163 -6.31 3.96 6.61
N LEU A 164 -6.38 2.69 7.00
CA LEU A 164 -7.27 2.20 8.05
C LEU A 164 -6.53 2.20 9.39
N LEU A 165 -6.83 3.18 10.26
CA LEU A 165 -6.18 3.34 11.55
C LEU A 165 -6.91 2.58 12.66
N PHE A 166 -6.14 1.83 13.44
CA PHE A 166 -6.57 1.10 14.63
C PHE A 166 -5.71 1.53 15.83
N ASP A 167 -6.28 1.46 17.02
CA ASP A 167 -5.56 1.71 18.28
C ASP A 167 -5.13 0.36 18.87
N ALA A 168 -3.82 0.19 19.10
CA ALA A 168 -3.25 -1.04 19.65
C ALA A 168 -3.77 -1.38 21.06
N HIS A 169 -4.23 -0.37 21.80
CA HIS A 169 -4.81 -0.55 23.13
C HIS A 169 -6.32 -0.87 23.10
N LYS A 170 -7.01 -0.50 22.02
CA LYS A 170 -8.48 -0.65 21.87
C LYS A 170 -8.83 -1.18 20.48
N LEU A 171 -8.59 -2.47 20.28
CA LEU A 171 -9.00 -3.18 19.07
C LEU A 171 -10.47 -3.57 19.12
N ASP A 172 -11.34 -2.62 18.83
CA ASP A 172 -12.73 -2.89 18.49
C ASP A 172 -12.95 -2.55 17.00
N ILE A 173 -13.90 -3.22 16.33
CA ILE A 173 -14.39 -2.80 15.02
C ILE A 173 -15.90 -2.67 15.15
N SER A 174 -16.40 -1.44 15.28
CA SER A 174 -17.85 -1.20 15.35
C SER A 174 -18.56 -1.64 14.06
N ASP A 175 -19.86 -1.92 14.15
CA ASP A 175 -20.67 -2.27 12.97
C ASP A 175 -20.67 -1.16 11.91
N GLU A 176 -20.66 0.11 12.33
CA GLU A 176 -20.54 1.25 11.42
C GLU A 176 -19.17 1.30 10.72
N PHE A 177 -18.08 0.98 11.44
CA PHE A 177 -16.77 0.91 10.81
C PHE A 177 -16.69 -0.26 9.84
N LYS A 178 -17.28 -1.40 10.20
CA LYS A 178 -17.41 -2.56 9.32
C LYS A 178 -18.19 -2.23 8.05
N GLU A 179 -19.33 -1.54 8.15
CA GLU A 179 -20.10 -1.06 6.99
C GLU A 179 -19.25 -0.12 6.12
N ALA A 180 -18.52 0.82 6.72
CA ALA A 180 -17.64 1.72 5.98
C ALA A 180 -16.45 1.01 5.32
N ILE A 181 -15.92 -0.07 5.90
CA ILE A 181 -14.88 -0.89 5.26
C ILE A 181 -15.48 -1.70 4.10
N MET A 182 -16.72 -2.17 4.25
CA MET A 182 -17.41 -2.91 3.18
C MET A 182 -17.68 -2.06 1.93
N THR A 183 -17.80 -0.74 2.04
CA THR A 183 -17.90 0.14 0.85
C THR A 183 -16.58 0.30 0.10
N LEU A 184 -15.46 -0.17 0.66
CA LEU A 184 -14.14 -0.12 0.02
C LEU A 184 -13.86 -1.34 -0.88
N ARG A 185 -14.80 -2.29 -0.99
CA ARG A 185 -14.62 -3.49 -1.82
C ARG A 185 -14.29 -3.13 -3.26
N GLY A 186 -13.26 -3.77 -3.82
CA GLY A 186 -12.76 -3.45 -5.15
C GLY A 186 -11.75 -2.31 -5.17
N HIS A 187 -11.36 -1.81 -3.99
CA HIS A 187 -10.26 -0.86 -3.78
C HIS A 187 -9.21 -1.43 -2.80
N ASP A 188 -9.17 -2.77 -2.67
CA ASP A 188 -8.33 -3.50 -1.73
C ASP A 188 -6.82 -3.22 -1.92
N ASP A 189 -6.38 -3.01 -3.16
CA ASP A 189 -5.01 -2.68 -3.54
C ASP A 189 -4.50 -1.34 -2.94
N LYS A 190 -5.44 -0.43 -2.66
CA LYS A 190 -5.17 0.91 -2.12
C LYS A 190 -5.14 0.94 -0.59
N ILE A 191 -5.61 -0.11 0.06
CA ILE A 191 -5.76 -0.14 1.51
C ILE A 191 -4.41 -0.45 2.17
N ARG A 192 -4.07 0.34 3.18
CA ARG A 192 -3.00 0.10 4.13
C ARG A 192 -3.56 0.20 5.52
N VAL A 193 -3.24 -0.76 6.36
CA VAL A 193 -3.70 -0.78 7.76
C VAL A 193 -2.61 -0.15 8.60
N VAL A 194 -2.99 0.64 9.60
CA VAL A 194 -2.07 1.27 10.55
C VAL A 194 -2.49 0.89 11.95
N LEU A 195 -1.66 0.12 12.66
CA LEU A 195 -1.82 -0.19 14.07
C LEU A 195 -1.06 0.85 14.88
N ASN A 196 -1.79 1.90 15.30
CA ASN A 196 -1.26 3.07 15.98
C ASN A 196 -1.16 2.86 17.50
N LYS A 197 -0.37 3.70 18.18
CA LYS A 197 -0.13 3.67 19.63
C LYS A 197 0.49 2.35 20.11
N ALA A 198 1.26 1.70 19.25
CA ALA A 198 1.89 0.42 19.56
C ALA A 198 2.95 0.52 20.67
N ASP A 199 3.52 1.71 20.90
CA ASP A 199 4.43 1.99 22.02
C ASP A 199 3.75 1.91 23.40
N MET A 200 2.41 1.86 23.48
CA MET A 200 1.67 1.75 24.75
C MET A 200 1.55 0.30 25.26
N ILE A 201 2.00 -0.69 24.49
CA ILE A 201 1.89 -2.12 24.82
C ILE A 201 3.24 -2.83 24.71
N THR A 202 3.39 -3.97 25.38
CA THR A 202 4.62 -4.78 25.29
C THR A 202 4.69 -5.56 23.97
N GLY A 203 5.88 -6.03 23.59
CA GLY A 203 6.05 -6.86 22.39
C GLY A 203 5.17 -8.12 22.39
N GLN A 204 4.97 -8.75 23.54
CA GLN A 204 4.05 -9.91 23.66
C GLN A 204 2.59 -9.54 23.46
N GLN A 205 2.15 -8.39 23.99
CA GLN A 205 0.79 -7.89 23.80
C GLN A 205 0.57 -7.51 22.33
N LEU A 206 1.58 -6.91 21.69
CA LEU A 206 1.54 -6.54 20.28
C LEU A 206 1.26 -7.73 19.38
N MET A 207 1.88 -8.90 19.62
CA MET A 207 1.58 -10.12 18.87
C MET A 207 0.11 -10.54 18.94
N ARG A 208 -0.48 -10.44 20.14
CA ARG A 208 -1.89 -10.82 20.38
C ARG A 208 -2.84 -9.84 19.70
N VAL A 209 -2.56 -8.55 19.85
CA VAL A 209 -3.28 -7.43 19.24
C VAL A 209 -3.24 -7.56 17.71
N TYR A 210 -2.04 -7.74 17.13
CA TYR A 210 -1.86 -7.94 15.70
C TYR A 210 -2.66 -9.15 15.17
N GLY A 211 -2.57 -10.30 15.84
CA GLY A 211 -3.33 -11.50 15.46
C GLY A 211 -4.84 -11.28 15.49
N ALA A 212 -5.34 -10.61 16.54
CA ALA A 212 -6.76 -10.27 16.67
C ALA A 212 -7.24 -9.30 15.58
N LEU A 213 -6.41 -8.31 15.21
CA LEU A 213 -6.69 -7.37 14.14
C LEU A 213 -6.81 -8.10 12.79
N MET A 214 -5.83 -8.94 12.44
CA MET A 214 -5.82 -9.68 11.19
C MET A 214 -6.99 -10.65 11.07
N TRP A 215 -7.32 -11.34 12.16
CA TRP A 215 -8.50 -12.18 12.23
C TRP A 215 -9.79 -11.40 11.98
N SER A 216 -9.90 -10.20 12.55
CA SER A 216 -11.09 -9.36 12.41
C SER A 216 -11.19 -8.77 11.01
N LEU A 217 -10.10 -8.27 10.44
CA LEU A 217 -10.04 -7.76 9.07
C LEU A 217 -10.35 -8.85 8.04
N GLY A 218 -9.83 -10.06 8.22
CA GLY A 218 -10.11 -11.19 7.33
C GLY A 218 -11.60 -11.51 7.22
N LYS A 219 -12.38 -11.31 8.29
CA LYS A 219 -13.84 -11.47 8.27
C LYS A 219 -14.58 -10.36 7.53
N VAL A 220 -14.00 -9.16 7.46
CA VAL A 220 -14.65 -7.96 6.92
C VAL A 220 -14.28 -7.72 5.45
N MET A 221 -12.99 -7.78 5.13
CA MET A 221 -12.42 -7.44 3.82
C MET A 221 -12.82 -8.44 2.72
N GLN A 222 -13.10 -9.71 3.06
CA GLN A 222 -13.54 -10.75 2.11
C GLN A 222 -12.67 -10.88 0.85
N THR A 223 -11.38 -10.54 0.95
CA THR A 223 -10.36 -10.77 -0.08
C THR A 223 -9.40 -11.85 0.40
N PRO A 224 -8.90 -12.72 -0.51
CA PRO A 224 -7.84 -13.67 -0.18
C PRO A 224 -6.49 -12.99 0.08
N GLU A 225 -6.33 -11.72 -0.31
CA GLU A 225 -5.09 -10.98 -0.16
C GLU A 225 -4.98 -10.35 1.23
N VAL A 226 -3.83 -10.52 1.87
CA VAL A 226 -3.56 -10.03 3.22
C VAL A 226 -3.10 -8.58 3.18
N SER A 227 -3.86 -7.63 3.73
CA SER A 227 -3.45 -6.21 3.74
C SER A 227 -2.16 -5.97 4.54
N ARG A 228 -1.27 -5.12 4.01
CA ARG A 228 -0.08 -4.63 4.73
C ARG A 228 -0.49 -3.80 5.95
N VAL A 229 0.03 -4.15 7.13
CA VAL A 229 -0.22 -3.46 8.41
C VAL A 229 1.03 -2.77 8.90
N TYR A 230 1.05 -1.44 8.96
CA TYR A 230 2.12 -0.65 9.55
C TYR A 230 1.94 -0.52 11.06
N ILE A 231 2.93 -0.94 11.84
CA ILE A 231 2.87 -0.92 13.30
C ILE A 231 3.68 0.26 13.82
N GLY A 232 3.08 1.18 14.57
CA GLY A 232 3.79 2.37 14.99
C GLY A 232 3.05 3.23 16.02
N SER A 233 3.71 4.32 16.40
CA SER A 233 3.10 5.40 17.17
C SER A 233 3.43 6.72 16.48
N PHE A 234 2.43 7.29 15.81
CA PHE A 234 2.58 8.42 14.89
C PHE A 234 2.30 9.74 15.61
N TRP A 235 3.16 10.07 16.57
CA TRP A 235 3.14 11.33 17.31
C TRP A 235 4.55 11.77 17.71
N ASP A 236 4.67 13.00 18.21
CA ASP A 236 5.96 13.56 18.66
C ASP A 236 6.23 13.33 20.16
N GLN A 237 5.45 12.46 20.82
CA GLN A 237 5.62 12.15 22.24
C GLN A 237 6.72 11.09 22.46
N PRO A 238 7.41 11.10 23.61
CA PRO A 238 8.34 10.04 23.98
C PRO A 238 7.64 8.67 24.00
N MET A 239 8.33 7.63 23.52
CA MET A 239 7.82 6.25 23.58
C MET A 239 7.60 5.80 25.02
N GLN A 240 6.42 5.24 25.30
CA GLN A 240 6.11 4.70 26.63
C GLN A 240 6.82 3.36 26.88
N ASN A 241 6.82 2.49 25.87
CA ASN A 241 7.54 1.23 25.85
C ASN A 241 8.53 1.20 24.67
N ARG A 242 9.77 0.76 24.94
CA ARG A 242 10.86 0.65 23.96
C ARG A 242 11.15 -0.78 23.50
N ASP A 243 10.42 -1.79 24.00
CA ASP A 243 10.57 -3.21 23.65
C ASP A 243 10.62 -3.46 22.13
N CYS A 244 9.90 -2.65 21.36
CA CYS A 244 9.80 -2.76 19.90
C CYS A 244 10.24 -1.48 19.17
N GLU A 245 11.02 -0.59 19.81
CA GLU A 245 11.37 0.74 19.27
C GLU A 245 11.88 0.68 17.83
N LEU A 246 12.76 -0.28 17.55
CA LEU A 246 13.38 -0.49 16.25
C LEU A 246 12.37 -0.89 15.17
N LEU A 247 11.50 -1.85 15.48
CA LEU A 247 10.38 -2.24 14.63
C LEU A 247 9.46 -1.04 14.34
N LEU A 248 9.04 -0.29 15.37
CA LEU A 248 8.13 0.84 15.20
C LEU A 248 8.73 1.93 14.30
N LYS A 249 10.02 2.22 14.45
CA LYS A 249 10.75 3.18 13.61
C LYS A 249 10.88 2.71 12.16
N ALA A 250 11.18 1.43 11.94
CA ALA A 250 11.27 0.85 10.61
C ALA A 250 9.92 0.90 9.88
N GLU A 251 8.86 0.48 10.55
CA GLU A 251 7.49 0.49 10.02
C GLU A 251 6.97 1.91 9.70
N GLN A 252 7.29 2.87 10.56
CA GLN A 252 6.99 4.28 10.33
C GLN A 252 7.72 4.82 9.09
N LYS A 253 9.01 4.48 8.93
CA LYS A 253 9.81 4.85 7.76
C LYS A 253 9.22 4.24 6.49
N ASP A 254 8.82 2.97 6.53
CA ASP A 254 8.19 2.28 5.40
C ASP A 254 6.87 2.93 4.98
N LEU A 255 6.00 3.27 5.94
CA LEU A 255 4.75 3.97 5.65
C LEU A 255 5.02 5.32 5.00
N PHE A 256 5.96 6.11 5.53
CA PHE A 256 6.29 7.41 4.96
C PHE A 256 6.92 7.30 3.58
N ASN A 257 7.69 6.24 3.31
CA ASN A 257 8.20 5.96 1.97
C ASN A 257 7.07 5.58 1.01
N ASP A 258 6.09 4.78 1.43
CA ASP A 258 4.93 4.43 0.60
C ASP A 258 4.14 5.71 0.24
N ILE A 259 3.88 6.59 1.23
CA ILE A 259 3.23 7.88 0.99
C ILE A 259 4.05 8.76 0.03
N LYS A 260 5.37 8.84 0.20
CA LYS A 260 6.26 9.63 -0.69
C LYS A 260 6.26 9.11 -2.13
N CYS A 261 6.11 7.79 -2.33
CA CYS A 261 6.07 7.17 -3.64
C CYS A 261 4.70 7.28 -4.35
N LEU A 262 3.64 7.70 -3.64
CA LEU A 262 2.29 7.82 -4.19
C LEU A 262 2.15 8.65 -5.47
N PRO A 263 2.79 9.83 -5.64
CA PRO A 263 2.63 10.66 -6.84
C PRO A 263 2.91 9.91 -8.14
N ARG A 264 3.94 9.06 -8.08
CA ARG A 264 4.32 8.22 -9.20
C ARG A 264 3.30 7.10 -9.44
N ASN A 265 2.92 6.37 -8.40
CA ASN A 265 1.97 5.26 -8.49
C ASN A 265 0.58 5.75 -8.94
N ALA A 266 0.16 6.92 -8.46
CA ALA A 266 -1.06 7.61 -8.88
C ALA A 266 -1.03 7.96 -10.37
N THR A 267 0.11 8.43 -10.89
CA THR A 267 0.24 8.73 -12.32
C THR A 267 0.04 7.48 -13.17
N ILE A 268 0.67 6.36 -12.81
CA ILE A 268 0.51 5.08 -13.52
C ILE A 268 -0.95 4.59 -13.45
N ARG A 269 -1.59 4.70 -12.28
CA ARG A 269 -3.01 4.30 -12.12
C ARG A 269 -3.95 5.18 -12.94
N LYS A 270 -3.75 6.51 -12.94
CA LYS A 270 -4.52 7.44 -13.78
C LYS A 270 -4.38 7.11 -15.26
N ILE A 271 -3.16 6.75 -15.70
CA ILE A 271 -2.93 6.25 -17.06
C ILE A 271 -3.78 5.00 -17.32
N ASN A 272 -3.69 3.99 -16.46
CA ASN A 272 -4.44 2.74 -16.63
C ASN A 272 -5.97 2.96 -16.66
N GLU A 273 -6.49 3.85 -15.82
CA GLU A 273 -7.92 4.21 -15.81
C GLU A 273 -8.35 4.91 -17.11
N ILE A 274 -7.55 5.85 -17.63
CA ILE A 274 -7.85 6.50 -18.91
C ILE A 274 -7.77 5.49 -20.06
N VAL A 275 -6.82 4.54 -20.03
CA VAL A 275 -6.71 3.47 -21.03
C VAL A 275 -7.93 2.56 -21.00
N LYS A 276 -8.34 2.12 -19.80
CA LYS A 276 -9.55 1.32 -19.60
C LYS A 276 -10.77 2.06 -20.13
N ARG A 277 -10.91 3.35 -19.80
CA ARG A 277 -12.01 4.20 -20.26
C ARG A 277 -12.01 4.36 -21.78
N ALA A 278 -10.86 4.61 -22.40
CA ALA A 278 -10.72 4.72 -23.85
C ALA A 278 -11.19 3.45 -24.58
N ARG A 279 -10.82 2.27 -24.07
CA ARG A 279 -11.28 0.97 -24.61
C ARG A 279 -12.79 0.82 -24.45
N MET A 280 -13.33 1.14 -23.28
CA MET A 280 -14.78 1.08 -23.04
C MET A 280 -15.55 2.01 -23.98
N VAL A 281 -15.04 3.22 -24.23
CA VAL A 281 -15.65 4.18 -25.17
C VAL A 281 -15.62 3.65 -26.61
N GLN A 282 -14.50 3.04 -27.04
CA GLN A 282 -14.41 2.39 -28.36
C GLN A 282 -15.43 1.26 -28.50
N VAL A 283 -15.51 0.37 -27.51
CA VAL A 283 -16.48 -0.75 -27.49
C VAL A 283 -17.91 -0.22 -27.52
N HIS A 284 -18.23 0.78 -26.69
CA HIS A 284 -19.54 1.43 -26.66
C HIS A 284 -19.92 2.01 -28.03
N ALA A 285 -19.02 2.77 -28.65
CA ALA A 285 -19.22 3.35 -29.98
C ALA A 285 -19.49 2.28 -31.04
N LEU A 286 -18.78 1.14 -31.00
CA LEU A 286 -19.01 0.00 -31.89
C LEU A 286 -20.36 -0.66 -31.63
N ILE A 287 -20.74 -0.86 -30.37
CA ILE A 287 -22.04 -1.43 -30.00
C ILE A 287 -23.18 -0.58 -30.55
N VAL A 288 -23.23 0.71 -30.23
CA VAL A 288 -24.35 1.56 -30.64
C VAL A 288 -24.39 1.76 -32.15
N SER A 289 -23.22 1.78 -32.82
CA SER A 289 -23.14 1.87 -34.27
C SER A 289 -23.64 0.60 -34.96
N HIS A 290 -23.22 -0.58 -34.48
CA HIS A 290 -23.69 -1.89 -34.98
C HIS A 290 -25.21 -2.02 -34.83
N LEU A 291 -25.73 -1.70 -33.65
CA LEU A 291 -27.17 -1.73 -33.40
C LEU A 291 -27.95 -0.74 -34.27
N ARG A 292 -27.39 0.45 -34.56
CA ARG A 292 -28.00 1.42 -35.48
C ARG A 292 -28.02 0.89 -36.93
N GLU A 293 -26.99 0.16 -37.35
CA GLU A 293 -26.88 -0.42 -38.68
C GLU A 293 -27.87 -1.57 -38.91
N GLU A 294 -28.10 -2.39 -37.88
CA GLU A 294 -29.12 -3.45 -37.88
C GLU A 294 -30.57 -2.94 -37.92
N MET A 295 -30.80 -1.65 -37.69
CA MET A 295 -32.15 -1.07 -37.63
C MET A 295 -32.72 -0.76 -39.03
N PRO A 296 -33.94 -1.23 -39.36
CA PRO A 296 -34.56 -1.04 -40.67
C PRO A 296 -34.87 0.44 -40.95
N SER A 297 -34.83 0.83 -42.22
CA SER A 297 -35.03 2.22 -42.63
C SER A 297 -36.49 2.68 -42.55
N PHE A 298 -37.46 1.79 -42.85
CA PHE A 298 -38.86 2.18 -43.05
C PHE A 298 -39.83 1.55 -42.03
N PHE A 299 -40.00 0.21 -42.02
CA PHE A 299 -40.99 -0.49 -41.18
C PHE A 299 -40.35 -1.45 -40.17
N GLY A 300 -41.10 -1.84 -39.12
CA GLY A 300 -40.68 -2.86 -38.15
C GLY A 300 -39.61 -2.42 -37.12
N LYS A 301 -39.41 -1.10 -36.94
CA LYS A 301 -38.35 -0.55 -36.08
C LYS A 301 -38.49 -0.98 -34.62
N GLU A 302 -39.69 -0.91 -34.06
CA GLU A 302 -39.93 -1.28 -32.65
C GLU A 302 -39.72 -2.78 -32.41
N THR A 303 -40.25 -3.63 -33.29
CA THR A 303 -40.07 -5.08 -33.22
C THR A 303 -38.59 -5.47 -33.32
N LYS A 304 -37.86 -4.89 -34.28
CA LYS A 304 -36.41 -5.16 -34.43
C LYS A 304 -35.60 -4.62 -33.26
N GLN A 305 -35.94 -3.44 -32.73
CA GLN A 305 -35.27 -2.90 -31.53
C GLN A 305 -35.46 -3.83 -30.33
N ASN A 306 -36.69 -4.30 -30.09
CA ASN A 306 -36.97 -5.25 -29.00
C ASN A 306 -36.21 -6.58 -29.18
N ASP A 307 -36.12 -7.08 -30.42
CA ASP A 307 -35.35 -8.28 -30.74
C ASP A 307 -33.84 -8.10 -30.49
N LEU A 308 -33.27 -6.97 -30.93
CA LEU A 308 -31.87 -6.62 -30.68
C LEU A 308 -31.58 -6.48 -29.18
N LEU A 309 -32.46 -5.84 -28.41
CA LEU A 309 -32.33 -5.70 -26.96
C LEU A 309 -32.39 -7.06 -26.25
N LYS A 310 -33.31 -7.93 -26.67
CA LYS A 310 -33.44 -9.29 -26.11
C LYS A 310 -32.19 -10.12 -26.37
N ASN A 311 -31.61 -9.99 -27.57
CA ASN A 311 -30.45 -10.76 -28.02
C ASN A 311 -29.11 -10.02 -27.87
N LEU A 312 -29.05 -8.99 -27.02
CA LEU A 312 -27.89 -8.10 -26.92
C LEU A 312 -26.57 -8.82 -26.62
N GLY A 313 -26.58 -9.88 -25.81
CA GLY A 313 -25.40 -10.71 -25.56
C GLY A 313 -24.85 -11.40 -26.81
N ILE A 314 -25.72 -11.82 -27.73
CA ILE A 314 -25.33 -12.40 -29.03
C ILE A 314 -24.75 -11.31 -29.93
N GLU A 315 -25.34 -10.12 -29.93
CA GLU A 315 -24.80 -8.97 -30.68
C GLU A 315 -23.40 -8.58 -30.18
N PHE A 316 -23.16 -8.60 -28.86
CA PHE A 316 -21.82 -8.38 -28.30
C PHE A 316 -20.81 -9.41 -28.80
N GLN A 317 -21.18 -10.70 -28.83
CA GLN A 317 -20.32 -11.75 -29.37
C GLN A 317 -20.00 -11.57 -30.87
N LYS A 318 -20.94 -11.05 -31.67
CA LYS A 318 -20.67 -10.71 -33.07
C LYS A 318 -19.63 -9.60 -33.19
N ILE A 319 -19.78 -8.53 -32.41
CA ILE A 319 -18.85 -7.39 -32.39
C ILE A 319 -17.46 -7.85 -31.92
N GLN A 320 -17.38 -8.70 -30.88
CA GLN A 320 -16.13 -9.30 -30.41
C GLN A 320 -15.38 -10.00 -31.53
N ARG A 321 -16.05 -10.85 -32.31
CA ARG A 321 -15.43 -11.58 -33.42
C ARG A 321 -15.04 -10.67 -34.58
N LEU A 322 -15.90 -9.71 -34.92
CA LEU A 322 -15.69 -8.80 -36.04
C LEU A 322 -14.48 -7.87 -35.80
N HIS A 323 -14.31 -7.39 -34.57
CA HIS A 323 -13.29 -6.41 -34.20
C HIS A 323 -12.14 -6.98 -33.36
N GLN A 324 -12.13 -8.29 -33.09
CA GLN A 324 -11.10 -9.00 -32.31
C GLN A 324 -10.90 -8.39 -30.91
N LEU A 325 -12.01 -8.12 -30.22
CA LEU A 325 -12.02 -7.46 -28.91
C LEU A 325 -12.12 -8.48 -27.77
N SER A 326 -11.49 -8.16 -26.63
CA SER A 326 -11.55 -9.01 -25.44
C SER A 326 -12.96 -8.99 -24.82
N PRO A 327 -13.47 -10.14 -24.33
CA PRO A 327 -14.72 -10.17 -23.58
C PRO A 327 -14.73 -9.25 -22.35
N GLY A 328 -13.57 -9.02 -21.73
CA GLY A 328 -13.45 -8.17 -20.54
C GLY A 328 -13.66 -6.67 -20.80
N ASP A 329 -13.59 -6.23 -22.07
CA ASP A 329 -13.83 -4.82 -22.42
C ASP A 329 -15.33 -4.51 -22.61
N PHE A 330 -16.20 -5.54 -22.63
CA PHE A 330 -17.64 -5.38 -22.82
C PHE A 330 -18.40 -5.16 -21.51
N PRO A 331 -19.43 -4.31 -21.52
CA PRO A 331 -20.31 -4.13 -20.36
C PRO A 331 -21.15 -5.39 -20.09
N ASN A 332 -21.69 -5.49 -18.87
CA ASN A 332 -22.71 -6.47 -18.56
C ASN A 332 -23.95 -6.25 -19.46
N PRO A 333 -24.39 -7.25 -20.25
CA PRO A 333 -25.48 -7.08 -21.21
C PRO A 333 -26.80 -6.66 -20.57
N ASP A 334 -27.13 -7.16 -19.37
CA ASP A 334 -28.42 -6.90 -18.73
C ASP A 334 -28.51 -5.45 -18.24
N ARG A 335 -27.48 -4.98 -17.51
CA ARG A 335 -27.40 -3.58 -17.06
C ARG A 335 -27.35 -2.60 -18.23
N TYR A 336 -26.65 -2.98 -19.31
CA TYR A 336 -26.56 -2.15 -20.51
C TYR A 336 -27.91 -2.08 -21.24
N ARG A 337 -28.66 -3.19 -21.31
CA ARG A 337 -29.99 -3.27 -21.92
C ARG A 337 -30.98 -2.32 -21.26
N GLU A 338 -31.01 -2.26 -19.93
CA GLU A 338 -31.90 -1.37 -19.17
C GLU A 338 -31.72 0.09 -19.59
N ARG A 339 -30.47 0.55 -19.64
CA ARG A 339 -30.11 1.92 -20.05
C ARG A 339 -30.39 2.17 -21.54
N LEU A 340 -30.12 1.17 -22.38
CA LEU A 340 -30.31 1.27 -23.83
C LEU A 340 -31.78 1.33 -24.23
N ALA A 341 -32.69 0.72 -23.44
CA ALA A 341 -34.12 0.69 -23.71
C ALA A 341 -34.75 2.10 -23.75
N GLU A 342 -34.15 3.08 -23.08
CA GLU A 342 -34.59 4.48 -23.07
C GLU A 342 -34.30 5.20 -24.41
N PHE A 343 -33.46 4.63 -25.27
CA PHE A 343 -33.03 5.24 -26.53
C PHE A 343 -33.72 4.63 -27.75
N LYS A 344 -33.93 5.46 -28.77
CA LYS A 344 -34.29 4.97 -30.10
C LYS A 344 -33.02 4.63 -30.87
N LEU A 345 -32.76 3.35 -31.13
CA LEU A 345 -31.49 2.90 -31.73
C LEU A 345 -31.14 3.61 -33.05
N LYS A 346 -32.15 3.94 -33.86
CA LYS A 346 -31.92 4.63 -35.15
C LYS A 346 -31.43 6.08 -35.00
N LYS A 347 -31.63 6.71 -33.82
CA LYS A 347 -31.22 8.09 -33.56
C LYS A 347 -29.74 8.21 -33.20
N PHE A 348 -29.07 7.14 -32.76
CA PHE A 348 -27.63 7.16 -32.54
C PHE A 348 -26.90 7.54 -33.81
N PRO A 349 -25.80 8.32 -33.77
CA PRO A 349 -24.95 8.65 -34.92
C PRO A 349 -24.30 7.41 -35.55
N LYS A 350 -23.88 7.49 -36.82
CA LYS A 350 -23.09 6.43 -37.46
C LYS A 350 -21.69 6.42 -36.84
N LEU A 351 -20.94 5.32 -37.01
CA LEU A 351 -19.58 5.23 -36.48
C LEU A 351 -18.69 6.37 -37.01
N ASP A 352 -18.20 7.22 -36.12
CA ASP A 352 -17.21 8.24 -36.46
C ASP A 352 -15.82 7.63 -36.53
N LYS A 353 -15.45 7.22 -37.75
CA LYS A 353 -14.13 6.62 -38.03
C LYS A 353 -12.97 7.54 -37.67
N LYS A 354 -13.13 8.86 -37.77
CA LYS A 354 -12.05 9.81 -37.47
C LYS A 354 -11.74 9.82 -35.98
N SER A 355 -12.78 9.96 -35.15
CA SER A 355 -12.60 9.95 -33.70
C SER A 355 -12.17 8.57 -33.18
N MET A 356 -12.64 7.47 -33.81
CA MET A 356 -12.15 6.13 -33.50
C MET A 356 -10.65 5.99 -33.75
N GLN A 357 -10.16 6.50 -34.89
CA GLN A 357 -8.73 6.50 -35.21
C GLN A 357 -7.93 7.33 -34.21
N LEU A 358 -8.42 8.49 -33.78
CA LEU A 358 -7.76 9.32 -32.76
C LEU A 358 -7.55 8.57 -31.44
N ILE A 359 -8.54 7.79 -30.97
CA ILE A 359 -8.36 6.98 -29.76
C ILE A 359 -7.38 5.82 -30.02
N MET A 360 -7.45 5.17 -31.19
CA MET A 360 -6.51 4.09 -31.55
C MET A 360 -5.06 4.59 -31.60
N ASP A 361 -4.81 5.74 -32.21
CA ASP A 361 -3.49 6.37 -32.26
C ASP A 361 -3.01 6.76 -30.86
N ALA A 362 -3.91 7.28 -30.03
CA ALA A 362 -3.57 7.66 -28.66
C ALA A 362 -3.21 6.44 -27.79
N LEU A 363 -3.91 5.31 -27.95
CA LEU A 363 -3.59 4.06 -27.27
C LEU A 363 -2.35 3.36 -27.83
N GLY A 364 -2.14 3.43 -29.14
CA GLY A 364 -1.06 2.73 -29.85
C GLY A 364 0.29 3.45 -29.85
N ASN A 365 0.28 4.79 -29.88
CA ASN A 365 1.49 5.60 -30.05
C ASN A 365 1.73 6.53 -28.84
N ASP A 366 0.73 7.30 -28.43
CA ASP A 366 0.92 8.33 -27.39
C ASP A 366 1.15 7.71 -26.01
N LEU A 367 0.40 6.65 -25.68
CA LEU A 367 0.50 5.94 -24.40
C LEU A 367 1.88 5.30 -24.17
N PRO A 368 2.47 4.51 -25.10
CA PRO A 368 3.83 4.00 -24.94
C PRO A 368 4.88 5.11 -24.74
N ASN A 369 4.73 6.24 -25.45
CA ASN A 369 5.62 7.39 -25.28
C ASN A 369 5.50 8.00 -23.88
N LEU A 370 4.28 8.12 -23.35
CA LEU A 370 4.03 8.58 -21.99
C LEU A 370 4.66 7.65 -20.94
N MET A 371 4.53 6.33 -21.12
CA MET A 371 5.08 5.34 -20.19
C MET A 371 6.62 5.41 -20.11
N ARG A 372 7.31 5.70 -21.22
CA ARG A 372 8.78 5.87 -21.24
C ARG A 372 9.26 7.13 -20.50
N GLN A 373 8.40 8.13 -20.33
CA GLN A 373 8.72 9.37 -19.62
C GLN A 373 8.59 9.23 -18.09
N ILE A 374 8.00 8.14 -17.61
CA ILE A 374 7.87 7.87 -16.18
C ILE A 374 9.20 7.24 -15.72
N PRO A 375 9.95 7.87 -14.79
CA PRO A 375 11.21 7.33 -14.31
C PRO A 375 11.05 5.90 -13.79
N GLU A 376 11.95 4.97 -14.11
CA GLU A 376 11.97 3.63 -13.52
C GLU A 376 12.21 3.70 -12.00
N ALA A 377 11.67 2.73 -11.25
CA ALA A 377 11.89 2.68 -9.80
C ALA A 377 13.07 1.76 -9.61
N PRO A 378 13.95 2.01 -8.62
CA PRO A 378 14.68 0.88 -8.06
C PRO A 378 13.64 -0.17 -7.67
N GLN A 379 13.84 -1.41 -8.14
CA GLN A 379 12.96 -2.53 -7.83
C GLN A 379 12.98 -2.77 -6.32
N ILE A 380 12.08 -2.13 -5.59
CA ILE A 380 11.70 -2.56 -4.25
C ILE A 380 10.65 -3.64 -4.50
N LEU A 381 11.03 -4.90 -4.30
CA LEU A 381 10.12 -6.04 -4.35
C LEU A 381 8.85 -5.72 -3.55
N PRO A 382 7.65 -6.14 -3.99
CA PRO A 382 6.43 -5.97 -3.22
C PRO A 382 6.63 -6.51 -1.80
N THR A 383 6.53 -5.63 -0.81
CA THR A 383 6.72 -5.91 0.62
C THR A 383 5.70 -6.88 1.21
N HIS A 384 4.76 -7.39 0.42
CA HIS A 384 3.77 -8.40 0.79
C HIS A 384 4.36 -9.79 1.14
N ILE A 385 5.68 -10.00 1.00
CA ILE A 385 6.34 -11.28 1.32
C ILE A 385 7.30 -11.15 2.52
N GLN A 386 7.54 -9.95 3.06
CA GLN A 386 8.39 -9.81 4.24
C GLN A 386 7.62 -10.08 5.54
N ASN A 387 8.12 -11.04 6.32
CA ASN A 387 7.64 -11.31 7.66
C ASN A 387 7.78 -10.02 8.50
N PRO A 388 6.72 -9.55 9.19
CA PRO A 388 6.78 -8.37 10.06
C PRO A 388 7.75 -8.52 11.24
N PHE A 389 8.29 -9.73 11.47
CA PHE A 389 9.34 -10.04 12.45
C PHE A 389 10.69 -10.40 11.81
N ALA A 390 10.84 -10.29 10.48
CA ALA A 390 12.12 -10.52 9.80
C ALA A 390 13.20 -9.51 10.24
N PHE A 391 12.80 -8.36 10.78
CA PHE A 391 13.73 -7.34 11.28
C PHE A 391 14.31 -7.64 12.65
N ALA A 392 13.71 -8.51 13.47
CA ALA A 392 14.39 -9.02 14.66
C ALA A 392 15.61 -9.92 14.31
N ALA A 393 15.74 -10.30 13.03
CA ALA A 393 16.82 -11.13 12.51
C ALA A 393 17.69 -10.41 11.45
N SER A 394 17.49 -9.11 11.20
CA SER A 394 18.22 -8.37 10.15
C SER A 394 18.71 -6.98 10.56
N GLU A 395 18.84 -6.72 11.86
CA GLU A 395 19.40 -5.46 12.37
C GLU A 395 20.92 -5.37 12.42
N ASP A 396 21.63 -6.38 11.93
CA ASP A 396 23.10 -6.38 11.94
C ASP A 396 23.73 -5.74 10.69
N LEU A 397 22.92 -5.22 9.76
CA LEU A 397 23.39 -4.92 8.40
C LEU A 397 23.61 -3.45 8.05
N LEU A 398 23.19 -2.45 8.85
CA LEU A 398 23.27 -1.03 8.41
C LEU A 398 23.60 0.00 9.52
N GLY A 399 24.39 -0.38 10.52
CA GLY A 399 24.91 0.55 11.54
C GLY A 399 26.43 0.53 11.63
N GLY A 400 27.11 1.47 10.97
CA GLY A 400 28.55 1.69 11.19
C GLY A 400 28.82 2.13 12.64
N SER A 401 29.65 1.38 13.35
CA SER A 401 29.97 1.62 14.77
C SER A 401 31.29 2.41 14.95
N PRO A 402 31.39 3.32 15.95
CA PRO A 402 32.44 4.35 16.01
C PRO A 402 33.80 3.90 16.58
N ASN A 403 34.17 2.61 16.57
CA ASN A 403 35.33 2.14 17.35
C ASN A 403 36.21 1.04 16.71
N GLY A 404 36.19 0.84 15.39
CA GLY A 404 37.04 -0.16 14.74
C GLY A 404 36.69 -1.62 15.07
N ALA A 405 35.48 -1.86 15.58
CA ALA A 405 34.90 -3.20 15.64
C ALA A 405 34.43 -3.61 14.22
N PRO A 406 34.66 -4.87 13.79
CA PRO A 406 34.10 -5.37 12.55
C PRO A 406 32.57 -5.29 12.59
N SER A 407 31.95 -5.08 11.43
CA SER A 407 30.48 -5.15 11.32
C SER A 407 29.99 -6.52 11.79
N GLU A 408 28.75 -6.61 12.28
CA GLU A 408 28.19 -7.91 12.68
C GLU A 408 28.17 -8.91 11.52
N ILE A 409 28.02 -8.43 10.28
CA ILE A 409 28.19 -9.23 9.06
C ILE A 409 29.58 -9.86 9.00
N GLU A 410 30.64 -9.06 9.18
CA GLU A 410 32.03 -9.55 9.17
C GLU A 410 32.32 -10.46 10.37
N MET A 411 31.64 -10.24 11.48
CA MET A 411 31.79 -11.01 12.71
C MET A 411 31.14 -12.40 12.63
N TYR A 412 30.05 -12.52 11.88
CA TYR A 412 29.27 -13.75 11.77
C TYR A 412 29.26 -14.35 10.34
N ASP A 413 30.19 -13.95 9.48
CA ASP A 413 30.43 -14.59 8.18
C ASP A 413 31.75 -15.37 8.21
N TYR A 414 31.67 -16.67 7.96
CA TYR A 414 32.81 -17.58 7.90
C TYR A 414 33.88 -17.11 6.89
N GLN A 415 33.49 -16.42 5.82
CA GLN A 415 34.41 -15.91 4.79
C GLN A 415 35.24 -14.72 5.26
N CYS A 416 34.80 -14.01 6.30
CA CYS A 416 35.47 -12.83 6.85
C CYS A 416 36.48 -13.18 7.95
N ILE A 417 36.53 -14.44 8.39
CA ILE A 417 37.47 -14.90 9.42
C ILE A 417 38.88 -15.01 8.84
N ASP A 418 39.89 -14.44 9.51
CA ASP A 418 41.30 -14.78 9.24
C ASP A 418 41.59 -16.18 9.80
N ARG A 419 41.38 -17.20 8.95
CA ARG A 419 41.45 -18.62 9.35
C ARG A 419 42.88 -19.10 9.56
N LYS A 420 43.87 -18.46 8.94
CA LYS A 420 45.25 -18.93 8.93
C LYS A 420 45.84 -19.19 10.33
N PRO A 421 45.77 -18.26 11.31
CA PRO A 421 46.30 -18.51 12.65
C PRO A 421 45.60 -19.67 13.36
N TYR A 422 44.28 -19.79 13.22
CA TYR A 422 43.51 -20.86 13.87
C TYR A 422 43.76 -22.23 13.23
N VAL A 423 43.88 -22.29 11.90
CA VAL A 423 44.25 -23.51 11.18
C VAL A 423 45.67 -23.97 11.54
N ASP A 424 46.62 -23.04 11.64
CA ASP A 424 48.00 -23.34 12.04
C ASP A 424 48.04 -23.83 13.50
N GLN A 425 47.24 -23.23 14.40
CA GLN A 425 47.06 -23.68 15.78
C GLN A 425 46.41 -25.08 15.86
N PHE A 426 45.35 -25.32 15.08
CA PHE A 426 44.68 -26.62 15.00
C PHE A 426 45.65 -27.73 14.57
N LYS A 427 46.44 -27.48 13.51
CA LYS A 427 47.45 -28.43 13.02
C LYS A 427 48.53 -28.71 14.06
N ALA A 428 48.97 -27.70 14.81
CA ALA A 428 49.94 -27.89 15.88
C ALA A 428 49.39 -28.77 17.01
N LEU A 429 48.10 -28.64 17.33
CA LEU A 429 47.41 -29.44 18.35
C LEU A 429 47.08 -30.86 17.87
N ALA A 430 46.70 -31.03 16.60
CA ALA A 430 46.33 -32.31 15.99
C ALA A 430 47.54 -33.20 15.63
N GLY A 431 48.73 -32.61 15.48
CA GLY A 431 49.95 -33.34 15.15
C GLY A 431 49.84 -34.11 13.82
N SER A 432 50.37 -35.34 13.78
CA SER A 432 50.48 -36.14 12.55
C SER A 432 49.23 -36.93 12.15
N GLY A 433 48.11 -36.87 12.89
CA GLY A 433 47.12 -37.97 12.82
C GLY A 433 45.65 -37.68 13.12
N GLY A 434 45.21 -36.43 13.24
CA GLY A 434 43.80 -36.13 13.50
C GLY A 434 43.22 -35.14 12.50
N ASP A 435 42.09 -35.49 11.87
CA ASP A 435 41.18 -34.57 11.18
C ASP A 435 40.25 -33.83 12.17
N ARG A 436 40.20 -34.30 13.43
CA ARG A 436 39.36 -33.80 14.52
C ARG A 436 40.07 -33.86 15.88
N LEU A 437 39.70 -32.97 16.79
CA LEU A 437 40.22 -32.89 18.17
C LEU A 437 39.10 -33.06 19.19
N ALA A 438 39.30 -33.94 20.18
CA ALA A 438 38.31 -34.21 21.23
C ALA A 438 38.19 -33.05 22.24
N GLY A 439 36.98 -32.78 22.74
CA GLY A 439 36.75 -31.70 23.72
C GLY A 439 37.66 -31.68 24.95
N PRO A 440 37.99 -32.81 25.61
CA PRO A 440 38.96 -32.82 26.70
C PRO A 440 40.35 -32.33 26.31
N ALA A 441 40.79 -32.59 25.08
CA ALA A 441 42.07 -32.13 24.56
C ALA A 441 42.06 -30.61 24.31
N LEU A 442 40.91 -30.03 23.99
CA LEU A 442 40.77 -28.60 23.69
C LEU A 442 40.45 -27.73 24.91
N LYS A 443 39.96 -28.32 26.01
CA LYS A 443 39.55 -27.59 27.22
C LYS A 443 40.59 -26.56 27.70
N HIS A 444 41.86 -26.96 27.79
CA HIS A 444 42.94 -26.08 28.22
C HIS A 444 43.21 -24.91 27.25
N VAL A 445 42.95 -25.10 25.95
CA VAL A 445 43.09 -24.07 24.91
C VAL A 445 42.00 -23.02 25.07
N PHE A 446 40.75 -23.44 25.30
CA PHE A 446 39.63 -22.55 25.56
C PHE A 446 39.78 -21.80 26.89
N GLU A 447 40.22 -22.46 27.96
CA GLU A 447 40.48 -21.82 29.26
C GLU A 447 41.58 -20.75 29.16
N ALA A 448 42.60 -20.96 28.31
CA ALA A 448 43.65 -19.97 28.07
C ALA A 448 43.15 -18.67 27.41
N THR A 449 41.93 -18.63 26.86
CA THR A 449 41.35 -17.40 26.30
C THR A 449 41.00 -16.37 27.37
N GLY A 450 40.74 -16.82 28.61
CA GLY A 450 40.36 -15.98 29.75
C GLY A 450 38.87 -15.69 29.86
N LEU A 451 38.03 -16.36 29.06
CA LEU A 451 36.56 -16.27 29.16
C LEU A 451 36.01 -17.10 30.33
N ASP A 452 34.84 -16.72 30.84
CA ASP A 452 34.16 -17.46 31.88
C ASP A 452 33.59 -18.80 31.37
N MET A 453 33.40 -19.75 32.28
CA MET A 453 32.96 -21.11 31.93
C MET A 453 31.59 -21.17 31.25
N VAL A 454 30.70 -20.19 31.52
CA VAL A 454 29.37 -20.14 30.88
C VAL A 454 29.52 -19.73 29.42
N SER A 455 30.34 -18.71 29.14
CA SER A 455 30.67 -18.29 27.79
C SER A 455 31.37 -19.41 27.01
N LEU A 456 32.35 -20.10 27.60
CA LEU A 456 33.06 -21.21 26.94
C LEU A 456 32.14 -22.39 26.62
N ALA A 457 31.23 -22.76 27.52
CA ALA A 457 30.25 -23.81 27.27
C ALA A 457 29.27 -23.44 26.14
N LYS A 458 28.86 -22.17 26.08
CA LYS A 458 28.01 -21.66 25.00
C LYS A 458 28.75 -21.67 23.65
N ILE A 459 30.01 -21.23 23.61
CA ILE A 459 30.84 -21.27 22.39
C ILE A 459 31.02 -22.70 21.89
N TRP A 460 31.32 -23.64 22.78
CA TRP A 460 31.42 -25.06 22.43
C TRP A 460 30.13 -25.57 21.80
N THR A 461 28.99 -25.29 22.43
CA THR A 461 27.67 -25.73 21.94
C THR A 461 27.32 -25.14 20.57
N LEU A 462 27.80 -23.93 20.27
CA LEU A 462 27.60 -23.28 18.97
C LEU A 462 28.53 -23.86 17.90
N ALA A 463 29.78 -24.18 18.25
CA ALA A 463 30.79 -24.64 17.31
C ALA A 463 30.76 -26.15 17.00
N ASP A 464 30.37 -26.99 17.97
CA ASP A 464 30.16 -28.44 17.78
C ASP A 464 28.80 -28.67 17.11
N TRP A 465 28.68 -28.23 15.85
CA TRP A 465 27.42 -28.33 15.10
C TRP A 465 27.11 -29.76 14.69
N THR A 466 28.12 -30.62 14.56
CA THR A 466 27.94 -32.06 14.35
C THR A 466 27.50 -32.80 15.62
N ARG A 467 27.70 -32.19 16.80
CA ARG A 467 27.36 -32.73 18.14
C ARG A 467 28.00 -34.08 18.41
N ASP A 468 29.19 -34.30 17.87
CA ASP A 468 29.92 -35.56 18.02
C ASP A 468 30.93 -35.52 19.19
N GLY A 469 31.11 -34.36 19.82
CA GLY A 469 32.03 -34.14 20.94
C GLY A 469 33.48 -33.90 20.51
N TYR A 470 33.72 -33.74 19.21
CA TYR A 470 34.97 -33.35 18.60
C TYR A 470 34.78 -32.02 17.85
N LEU A 471 35.88 -31.32 17.56
CA LEU A 471 35.88 -30.22 16.61
C LEU A 471 36.80 -30.59 15.44
N ASP A 472 36.29 -30.50 14.22
CA ASP A 472 37.09 -30.47 13.01
C ASP A 472 37.79 -29.10 12.84
N THR A 473 38.52 -28.94 11.72
CA THR A 473 39.26 -27.68 11.48
C THR A 473 38.34 -26.46 11.38
N ASP A 474 37.16 -26.61 10.77
CA ASP A 474 36.23 -25.50 10.55
C ASP A 474 35.45 -25.17 11.82
N GLU A 475 35.02 -26.19 12.55
CA GLU A 475 34.41 -26.07 13.88
C GLU A 475 35.37 -25.38 14.85
N PHE A 476 36.65 -25.75 14.84
CA PHE A 476 37.68 -25.11 15.67
C PHE A 476 37.92 -23.65 15.31
N VAL A 477 37.97 -23.32 14.01
CA VAL A 477 38.11 -21.94 13.51
C VAL A 477 36.97 -21.07 14.03
N VAL A 478 35.73 -21.55 13.92
CA VAL A 478 34.55 -20.83 14.40
C VAL A 478 34.58 -20.67 15.92
N ALA A 479 34.97 -21.71 16.65
CA ALA A 479 35.05 -21.65 18.10
C ALA A 479 36.07 -20.61 18.60
N MET A 480 37.26 -20.56 17.98
CA MET A 480 38.31 -19.60 18.35
C MET A 480 37.97 -18.17 17.93
N HIS A 481 37.29 -17.99 16.81
CA HIS A 481 36.78 -16.68 16.38
C HIS A 481 35.72 -16.15 17.36
N LEU A 482 34.74 -16.97 17.77
CA LEU A 482 33.74 -16.59 18.77
C LEU A 482 34.38 -16.25 20.14
N CYS A 483 35.47 -16.93 20.51
CA CYS A 483 36.24 -16.57 21.70
C CYS A 483 36.82 -15.15 21.59
N GLU A 484 37.42 -14.81 20.45
CA GLU A 484 38.02 -13.49 20.23
C GLU A 484 36.96 -12.38 20.21
N VAL A 485 35.83 -12.63 19.54
CA VAL A 485 34.66 -11.75 19.50
C VAL A 485 34.15 -11.42 20.90
N LYS A 486 33.98 -12.45 21.74
CA LYS A 486 33.52 -12.27 23.12
C LYS A 486 34.56 -11.59 24.01
N LYS A 487 35.83 -11.95 23.84
CA LYS A 487 36.96 -11.40 24.63
C LYS A 487 37.20 -9.93 24.37
N ARG A 488 37.05 -9.48 23.12
CA ARG A 488 37.16 -8.05 22.75
C ARG A 488 35.96 -7.21 23.16
N GLY A 489 34.89 -7.85 23.65
CA GLY A 489 33.65 -7.16 24.00
C GLY A 489 32.91 -6.60 22.79
N TRP A 490 33.16 -7.14 21.59
CA TRP A 490 32.45 -6.73 20.38
C TRP A 490 30.96 -7.07 20.43
N VAL A 491 30.60 -8.07 21.23
CA VAL A 491 29.20 -8.44 21.51
C VAL A 491 28.96 -8.56 23.01
N ALA A 492 27.84 -7.99 23.46
CA ALA A 492 27.39 -8.11 24.85
C ALA A 492 27.01 -9.56 25.17
N GLU A 493 26.34 -10.25 24.25
CA GLU A 493 25.93 -11.65 24.37
C GLU A 493 26.21 -12.41 23.07
N LEU A 494 26.63 -13.68 23.21
CA LEU A 494 26.76 -14.60 22.08
C LEU A 494 25.38 -14.97 21.53
N PRO A 495 25.26 -15.32 20.23
CA PRO A 495 23.98 -15.67 19.63
C PRO A 495 23.35 -16.91 20.28
N ALA A 496 22.02 -17.03 20.19
CA ALA A 496 21.30 -18.18 20.76
C ALA A 496 21.50 -19.47 19.94
N THR A 497 21.72 -19.33 18.64
CA THR A 497 22.01 -20.41 17.68
C THR A 497 23.13 -19.96 16.76
N LEU A 498 23.89 -20.91 16.20
CA LEU A 498 24.94 -20.55 15.24
C LEU A 498 24.29 -19.99 13.96
N PRO A 499 24.64 -18.77 13.52
CA PRO A 499 24.15 -18.22 12.26
C PRO A 499 24.59 -19.08 11.06
N ASP A 500 23.72 -19.25 10.06
CA ASP A 500 24.02 -20.05 8.85
C ASP A 500 25.25 -19.54 8.08
N THR A 501 25.54 -18.24 8.20
CA THR A 501 26.70 -17.58 7.60
C THR A 501 28.03 -17.99 8.21
N LEU A 502 28.03 -18.56 9.43
CA LEU A 502 29.23 -19.12 10.05
C LEU A 502 29.53 -20.56 9.61
N HIS A 503 28.67 -21.18 8.78
CA HIS A 503 29.00 -22.46 8.15
C HIS A 503 29.89 -22.26 6.91
N PRO A 504 30.89 -23.14 6.68
CA PRO A 504 31.66 -23.14 5.45
C PRO A 504 30.75 -23.34 4.24
N LYS A 505 30.70 -22.36 3.34
CA LYS A 505 30.07 -22.54 2.02
C LYS A 505 31.02 -23.32 1.13
N HIS A 506 30.96 -24.65 1.17
CA HIS A 506 31.63 -25.46 0.16
C HIS A 506 30.98 -25.17 -1.20
N GLN A 507 31.72 -24.54 -2.12
CA GLN A 507 31.32 -24.48 -3.52
C GLN A 507 31.25 -25.92 -4.04
N ILE A 508 30.04 -26.37 -4.40
CA ILE A 508 29.83 -27.57 -5.21
C ILE A 508 30.14 -27.24 -6.66
#